data_AF-A0A7W5TCE8-F1
#
_entry.id   AF-A0A7W5TCE8-F1
#
_cell.length_a   1.000
_cell.length_b   1.000
_cell.length_c   1.000
_cell.angle_alpha   90.00
_cell.angle_beta   90.00
_cell.angle_gamma   90.00
#
_symmetry.space_group_name_H-M   'P 1'
#
loop_
_entity.id
_entity.type
_entity.pdbx_description
1 polymer ?
#
loop_
_entity_poly.entity_id
_entity_poly.type
_entity_poly.pdbx_seq_one_letter_code
_entity_poly.pdbx_strand_id
1 'polypeptide(L)'
;MRSSRINRKVSVYSIHVQGRQFDGDYGRVFRELADMDKPLRIAKIANLTIAVSDVTSIEDEHFLTFVEGEEGLKPLILDLDTGDTRVDELEEHEMLGSAAHALVNPEKRRILVEYVKSGTKAELMARTIELLLAKIYGEDLRVDFSPVVKEDFVKEINSFTRIRMASLTLIKPNAGWDDHYTKISQLLQESGGEKADLSVRAARGETLSKDSGIVEVIKDVANDAQPYLSDAEIIGIKEGEETETVVPLNKHVLHRNINVPRNQDGAINVLWLRNKMKEIMGILL
;
A
#
# COMPACT_ATOMS: atom_id res chain seq x y z
N MET A 1 17.02 -32.03 -5.47
CA MET A 1 16.68 -30.76 -6.19
C MET A 1 16.83 -29.61 -5.20
N ARG A 2 17.55 -28.53 -5.55
CA ARG A 2 17.59 -27.32 -4.71
C ARG A 2 16.21 -26.67 -4.76
N SER A 3 15.58 -26.41 -3.61
CA SER A 3 14.32 -25.64 -3.58
C SER A 3 14.61 -24.27 -4.21
N SER A 4 13.97 -23.97 -5.34
CA SER A 4 14.10 -22.65 -5.95
C SER A 4 13.52 -21.61 -4.99
N ARG A 5 14.17 -20.46 -4.88
CA ARG A 5 13.73 -19.34 -4.05
C ARG A 5 13.31 -18.21 -4.96
N ILE A 6 12.32 -17.44 -4.54
CA ILE A 6 11.91 -16.20 -5.20
C ILE A 6 12.17 -15.02 -4.27
N ASN A 7 12.70 -13.94 -4.84
CA ASN A 7 12.86 -12.68 -4.11
C ASN A 7 11.51 -11.94 -4.10
N ARG A 8 11.06 -11.53 -2.92
CA ARG A 8 9.85 -10.73 -2.71
C ARG A 8 10.22 -9.46 -1.97
N LYS A 9 9.72 -8.33 -2.46
CA LYS A 9 9.76 -7.05 -1.74
C LYS A 9 8.55 -6.97 -0.82
N VAL A 10 8.77 -6.69 0.46
CA VAL A 10 7.73 -6.43 1.45
C VAL A 10 7.85 -4.99 1.91
N SER A 11 6.83 -4.18 1.65
CA SER A 11 6.80 -2.75 1.97
C SER A 11 5.96 -2.48 3.22
N VAL A 12 6.28 -1.43 3.96
CA VAL A 12 5.59 -1.02 5.18
C VAL A 12 4.68 0.17 4.92
N TYR A 13 3.45 0.10 5.44
CA TYR A 13 2.48 1.19 5.39
C TYR A 13 1.84 1.40 6.76
N SER A 14 1.41 2.63 7.01
CA SER A 14 0.54 3.04 8.10
C SER A 14 -0.92 2.89 7.68
N ILE A 15 -1.76 2.43 8.61
CA ILE A 15 -3.18 2.20 8.36
C ILE A 15 -3.98 3.40 8.86
N HIS A 16 -4.81 3.96 7.98
CA HIS A 16 -5.80 4.97 8.33
C HIS A 16 -7.19 4.44 7.99
N VAL A 17 -8.09 4.48 8.97
CA VAL A 17 -9.50 4.06 8.87
C VAL A 17 -10.38 5.18 9.39
N GLN A 18 -11.35 5.62 8.60
CA GLN A 18 -12.22 6.75 8.96
C GLN A 18 -13.65 6.42 8.64
N GLY A 19 -14.57 6.98 9.42
CA GLY A 19 -16.01 6.84 9.19
C GLY A 19 -16.74 7.24 10.46
N ARG A 20 -17.99 7.66 10.34
CA ARG A 20 -18.79 8.09 11.50
C ARG A 20 -19.02 6.96 12.50
N GLN A 21 -19.06 5.71 12.04
CA GLN A 21 -19.28 4.53 12.89
C GLN A 21 -17.97 3.87 13.33
N PHE A 22 -16.81 4.35 12.86
CA PHE A 22 -15.52 3.86 13.31
C PHE A 22 -15.15 4.52 14.64
N ASP A 23 -14.91 3.70 15.65
CA ASP A 23 -14.64 4.12 17.03
C ASP A 23 -13.14 4.23 17.36
N GLY A 24 -12.27 3.99 16.38
CA GLY A 24 -10.82 3.95 16.57
C GLY A 24 -10.26 2.55 16.87
N ASP A 25 -11.10 1.52 17.01
CA ASP A 25 -10.64 0.14 17.23
C ASP A 25 -10.27 -0.55 15.90
N TYR A 26 -8.99 -0.40 15.52
CA TYR A 26 -8.45 -1.10 14.36
C TYR A 26 -8.50 -2.63 14.50
N GLY A 27 -8.38 -3.17 15.72
CA GLY A 27 -8.46 -4.61 15.95
C GLY A 27 -9.84 -5.15 15.58
N ARG A 28 -10.90 -4.41 15.92
CA ARG A 28 -12.27 -4.72 15.53
C ARG A 28 -12.45 -4.78 14.01
N VAL A 29 -11.90 -3.81 13.27
CA VAL A 29 -11.95 -3.76 11.80
C VAL A 29 -11.47 -5.07 11.18
N PHE A 30 -10.29 -5.56 11.60
CA PHE A 30 -9.70 -6.78 11.04
C PHE A 30 -10.31 -8.07 11.59
N ARG A 31 -10.85 -8.07 12.81
CA ARG A 31 -11.67 -9.19 13.33
C ARG A 31 -12.96 -9.35 12.54
N GLU A 32 -13.70 -8.26 12.29
CA GLU A 32 -14.94 -8.32 11.52
C GLU A 32 -14.69 -8.76 10.07
N LEU A 33 -13.58 -8.36 9.46
CA LEU A 33 -13.15 -8.91 8.17
C LEU A 33 -12.82 -10.41 8.25
N ALA A 34 -12.20 -10.85 9.35
CA ALA A 34 -11.87 -12.26 9.59
C ALA A 34 -13.10 -13.14 9.90
N ASP A 35 -14.17 -12.56 10.41
CA ASP A 35 -15.42 -13.26 10.76
C ASP A 35 -16.42 -13.30 9.60
N MET A 36 -16.27 -12.43 8.59
CA MET A 36 -17.11 -12.40 7.40
C MET A 36 -17.05 -13.71 6.60
N ASP A 37 -18.15 -14.26 6.08
CA ASP A 37 -18.06 -15.47 5.26
C ASP A 37 -17.24 -15.27 3.98
N LYS A 38 -16.45 -16.27 3.56
CA LYS A 38 -15.54 -16.15 2.38
C LYS A 38 -16.23 -15.63 1.10
N PRO A 39 -17.44 -16.10 0.71
CA PRO A 39 -18.13 -15.56 -0.47
C PRO A 39 -18.51 -14.09 -0.35
N LEU A 40 -18.62 -13.55 0.87
CA LEU A 40 -18.90 -12.15 1.12
C LEU A 40 -17.64 -11.28 1.08
N ARG A 41 -16.43 -11.87 1.10
CA ARG A 41 -15.14 -11.18 1.03
C ARG A 41 -14.66 -10.90 -0.39
N ILE A 42 -15.59 -10.71 -1.33
CA ILE A 42 -15.31 -10.44 -2.73
C ILE A 42 -15.78 -9.03 -3.07
N ALA A 43 -14.87 -8.21 -3.58
CA ALA A 43 -15.16 -6.86 -4.04
C ALA A 43 -14.86 -6.72 -5.53
N LYS A 44 -15.71 -5.95 -6.23
CA LYS A 44 -15.48 -5.55 -7.63
C LYS A 44 -15.00 -4.12 -7.67
N ILE A 45 -13.84 -3.89 -8.26
CA ILE A 45 -13.22 -2.57 -8.41
C ILE A 45 -12.90 -2.37 -9.89
N ALA A 46 -13.69 -1.53 -10.56
CA ALA A 46 -13.66 -1.39 -12.02
C ALA A 46 -13.83 -2.74 -12.74
N ASN A 47 -12.85 -3.18 -13.52
CA ASN A 47 -12.83 -4.47 -14.23
C ASN A 47 -12.16 -5.61 -13.44
N LEU A 48 -11.70 -5.35 -12.22
CA LEU A 48 -11.00 -6.32 -11.39
C LEU A 48 -11.94 -6.89 -10.33
N THR A 49 -11.84 -8.19 -10.11
CA THR A 49 -12.42 -8.87 -8.96
C THR A 49 -11.30 -9.18 -7.97
N ILE A 50 -11.48 -8.73 -6.73
CA ILE A 50 -10.51 -8.91 -5.65
C ILE A 50 -11.18 -9.60 -4.49
N ALA A 51 -10.64 -10.75 -4.09
CA ALA A 51 -11.14 -11.53 -2.97
C ALA A 51 -10.13 -11.54 -1.82
N VAL A 52 -10.60 -11.36 -0.58
CA VAL A 52 -9.82 -11.69 0.62
C VAL A 52 -10.06 -13.16 0.92
N SER A 53 -9.29 -14.04 0.28
CA SER A 53 -9.53 -15.49 0.26
C SER A 53 -9.24 -16.17 1.60
N ASP A 54 -8.32 -15.60 2.37
CA ASP A 54 -7.98 -16.09 3.70
C ASP A 54 -7.57 -14.96 4.63
N VAL A 55 -7.99 -15.08 5.90
CA VAL A 55 -7.58 -14.20 6.99
C VAL A 55 -7.22 -15.10 8.17
N THR A 56 -5.94 -15.18 8.48
CA THR A 56 -5.42 -15.97 9.59
C THR A 56 -4.98 -15.03 10.71
N SER A 57 -5.62 -15.13 11.88
CA SER A 57 -5.20 -14.41 13.08
C SER A 57 -4.01 -15.12 13.75
N ILE A 58 -3.02 -14.36 14.18
CA ILE A 58 -1.79 -14.84 14.83
C ILE A 58 -1.52 -13.92 16.01
N GLU A 59 -1.87 -14.36 17.22
CA GLU A 59 -1.89 -13.47 18.40
C GLU A 59 -2.76 -12.24 18.07
N ASP A 60 -2.21 -11.02 18.13
CA ASP A 60 -2.91 -9.77 17.84
C ASP A 60 -2.70 -9.27 16.39
N GLU A 61 -2.10 -10.09 15.51
CA GLU A 61 -1.85 -9.75 14.11
C GLU A 61 -2.77 -10.54 13.17
N HIS A 62 -3.02 -9.99 11.98
CA HIS A 62 -3.83 -10.65 10.95
C HIS A 62 -3.02 -10.81 9.66
N PHE A 63 -2.92 -12.04 9.17
CA PHE A 63 -2.33 -12.34 7.87
C PHE A 63 -3.43 -12.52 6.83
N LEU A 64 -3.44 -11.69 5.80
CA LEU A 64 -4.46 -11.62 4.77
C LEU A 64 -3.90 -12.11 3.44
N THR A 65 -4.71 -12.88 2.71
CA THR A 65 -4.43 -13.27 1.32
C THR A 65 -5.43 -12.60 0.40
N PHE A 66 -4.93 -11.77 -0.51
CA PHE A 66 -5.72 -11.13 -1.55
C PHE A 66 -5.50 -11.84 -2.88
N VAL A 67 -6.58 -12.23 -3.55
CA VAL A 67 -6.55 -12.80 -4.90
C VAL A 67 -7.19 -11.81 -5.85
N GLU A 68 -6.41 -11.31 -6.81
CA GLU A 68 -6.85 -10.41 -7.87
C GLU A 68 -6.95 -11.16 -9.19
N GLY A 69 -8.03 -10.98 -9.94
CA GLY A 69 -8.18 -11.49 -11.30
C GLY A 69 -9.34 -10.83 -12.04
N GLU A 70 -9.57 -11.28 -13.27
CA GLU A 70 -10.72 -10.86 -14.08
C GLU A 70 -11.66 -12.06 -14.29
N GLU A 71 -12.95 -11.83 -14.09
CA GLU A 71 -13.99 -12.83 -14.34
C GLU A 71 -14.16 -13.09 -15.85
N GLY A 72 -14.39 -14.35 -16.21
CA GLY A 72 -14.70 -14.74 -17.60
C GLY A 72 -13.49 -14.81 -18.53
N LEU A 73 -12.26 -14.72 -18.02
CA LEU A 73 -11.06 -15.00 -18.80
C LEU A 73 -10.99 -16.48 -19.17
N LYS A 74 -10.69 -16.75 -20.44
CA LYS A 74 -10.44 -18.10 -20.94
C LYS A 74 -8.93 -18.33 -21.07
N PRO A 75 -8.27 -19.08 -20.16
CA PRO A 75 -6.84 -19.32 -20.26
C PRO A 75 -6.47 -20.06 -21.54
N LEU A 76 -5.37 -19.62 -22.15
CA LEU A 76 -4.67 -20.41 -23.15
C LEU A 76 -3.71 -21.37 -22.43
N ILE A 77 -3.93 -22.66 -22.61
CA ILE A 77 -3.08 -23.73 -22.09
C ILE A 77 -2.20 -24.24 -23.23
N LEU A 78 -0.89 -24.26 -23.01
CA LEU A 78 0.08 -24.92 -23.87
C LEU A 78 0.35 -26.32 -23.32
N ASP A 79 0.03 -27.35 -24.09
CA ASP A 79 0.47 -28.71 -23.82
C ASP A 79 1.97 -28.80 -24.11
N LEU A 80 2.77 -29.13 -23.11
CA LEU A 80 4.23 -29.17 -23.24
C LEU A 80 4.74 -30.44 -23.92
N ASP A 81 3.90 -31.49 -24.00
CA ASP A 81 4.25 -32.75 -24.65
C ASP A 81 3.94 -32.68 -26.14
N THR A 82 2.81 -32.07 -26.54
CA THR A 82 2.42 -31.95 -27.96
C THR A 82 2.83 -30.61 -28.59
N GLY A 83 2.99 -29.56 -27.78
CA GLY A 83 3.19 -28.19 -28.27
C GLY A 83 1.91 -27.50 -28.74
N ASP A 84 0.76 -28.16 -28.63
CA ASP A 84 -0.52 -27.59 -29.03
C ASP A 84 -1.07 -26.64 -27.97
N THR A 85 -1.83 -25.66 -28.44
CA THR A 85 -2.54 -24.74 -27.55
C THR A 85 -4.03 -25.03 -27.56
N ARG A 86 -4.64 -25.02 -26.38
CA ARG A 86 -6.09 -25.10 -26.21
C ARG A 86 -6.58 -23.98 -25.32
N VAL A 87 -7.81 -23.53 -25.54
CA VAL A 87 -8.49 -22.61 -24.64
C VAL A 87 -9.34 -23.44 -23.70
N ASP A 88 -9.13 -23.30 -22.39
CA ASP A 88 -9.97 -23.96 -21.38
C ASP A 88 -11.07 -23.01 -20.90
N GLU A 89 -12.22 -23.56 -20.56
CA GLU A 89 -13.32 -22.81 -19.94
C GLU A 89 -13.24 -23.03 -18.43
N LEU A 90 -13.08 -21.93 -17.68
CA LEU A 90 -13.23 -21.95 -16.23
C LEU A 90 -14.69 -22.23 -15.86
N GLU A 91 -14.94 -22.86 -14.72
CA GLU A 91 -16.32 -23.05 -14.23
C GLU A 91 -17.00 -21.69 -13.93
N GLU A 92 -18.34 -21.68 -13.80
CA GLU A 92 -19.18 -20.47 -13.72
C GLU A 92 -18.81 -19.51 -12.56
N HIS A 93 -17.99 -19.95 -11.61
CA HIS A 93 -17.52 -19.16 -10.47
C HIS A 93 -16.02 -19.27 -10.22
N GLU A 94 -15.26 -19.68 -11.24
CA GLU A 94 -13.80 -19.75 -11.18
C GLU A 94 -13.16 -18.53 -11.82
N MET A 95 -12.05 -18.12 -11.23
CA MET A 95 -11.26 -16.99 -11.71
C MET A 95 -9.79 -17.36 -11.62
N LEU A 96 -9.05 -17.11 -12.70
CA LEU A 96 -7.60 -17.11 -12.63
C LEU A 96 -7.14 -15.84 -11.96
N GLY A 97 -6.50 -16.01 -10.81
CA GLY A 97 -6.03 -14.89 -10.00
C GLY A 97 -4.58 -15.00 -9.60
N SER A 98 -4.02 -13.86 -9.24
CA SER A 98 -2.71 -13.74 -8.61
C SER A 98 -2.87 -13.39 -7.14
N ALA A 99 -2.21 -14.15 -6.29
CA ALA A 99 -2.21 -13.91 -4.85
C ALA A 99 -1.13 -12.90 -4.45
N ALA A 100 -1.49 -11.97 -3.57
CA ALA A 100 -0.60 -11.12 -2.80
C ALA A 100 -0.99 -11.18 -1.32
N HIS A 101 -0.02 -11.00 -0.44
CA HIS A 101 -0.23 -11.19 0.99
C HIS A 101 0.03 -9.90 1.77
N ALA A 102 -0.67 -9.75 2.89
CA ALA A 102 -0.43 -8.68 3.84
C ALA A 102 -0.39 -9.20 5.28
N LEU A 103 0.42 -8.57 6.12
CA LEU A 103 0.41 -8.80 7.57
C LEU A 103 0.06 -7.48 8.26
N VAL A 104 -0.99 -7.49 9.05
CA VAL A 104 -1.53 -6.33 9.76
C VAL A 104 -1.22 -6.45 11.24
N ASN A 105 -0.69 -5.38 11.82
CA ASN A 105 -0.63 -5.15 13.24
C ASN A 105 -1.57 -3.97 13.59
N PRO A 106 -2.78 -4.24 14.09
CA PRO A 106 -3.78 -3.20 14.35
C PRO A 106 -3.36 -2.23 15.45
N GLU A 107 -2.71 -2.71 16.51
CA GLU A 107 -2.27 -1.91 17.65
C GLU A 107 -1.31 -0.79 17.21
N LYS A 108 -0.30 -1.16 16.40
CA LYS A 108 0.68 -0.20 15.88
C LYS A 108 0.19 0.56 14.64
N ARG A 109 -1.01 0.24 14.12
CA ARG A 109 -1.60 0.79 12.89
C ARG A 109 -0.69 0.57 11.69
N ARG A 110 -0.23 -0.66 11.51
CA ARG A 110 0.78 -1.02 10.50
C ARG A 110 0.37 -2.20 9.66
N ILE A 111 0.73 -2.12 8.40
CA ILE A 111 0.56 -3.23 7.46
C ILE A 111 1.83 -3.42 6.64
N LEU A 112 2.29 -4.67 6.57
CA LEU A 112 3.29 -5.11 5.62
C LEU A 112 2.58 -5.66 4.39
N VAL A 113 2.96 -5.21 3.20
CA VAL A 113 2.36 -5.65 1.94
C VAL A 113 3.43 -6.29 1.06
N GLU A 114 3.19 -7.53 0.64
CA GLU A 114 4.01 -8.21 -0.35
C GLU A 114 3.78 -7.60 -1.74
N TYR A 115 4.86 -7.23 -2.41
CA TYR A 115 4.81 -6.86 -3.82
C TYR A 115 4.89 -8.09 -4.72
N VAL A 116 3.80 -8.35 -5.44
CA VAL A 116 3.72 -9.32 -6.53
C VAL A 116 3.34 -8.57 -7.81
N LYS A 117 4.05 -8.81 -8.93
CA LYS A 117 3.87 -8.05 -10.18
C LYS A 117 2.41 -8.00 -10.63
N SER A 118 1.75 -9.15 -10.66
CA SER A 118 0.35 -9.30 -11.09
C SER A 118 -0.64 -9.44 -9.93
N GLY A 119 -0.19 -9.29 -8.67
CA GLY A 119 -1.09 -9.37 -7.51
C GLY A 119 -1.53 -8.01 -7.01
N THR A 120 -2.51 -8.04 -6.11
CA THR A 120 -3.16 -6.86 -5.51
C THR A 120 -2.15 -5.86 -4.96
N LYS A 121 -2.31 -4.58 -5.33
CA LYS A 121 -1.50 -3.48 -4.79
C LYS A 121 -2.09 -2.93 -3.49
N ALA A 122 -1.26 -2.27 -2.68
CA ALA A 122 -1.66 -1.73 -1.37
C ALA A 122 -2.94 -0.85 -1.45
N GLU A 123 -3.02 0.04 -2.44
CA GLU A 123 -4.21 0.89 -2.67
C GLU A 123 -5.48 0.08 -2.93
N LEU A 124 -5.38 -0.96 -3.77
CA LEU A 124 -6.50 -1.85 -4.06
C LEU A 124 -6.86 -2.75 -2.87
N MET A 125 -5.88 -3.17 -2.07
CA MET A 125 -6.14 -3.89 -0.81
C MET A 125 -6.92 -3.03 0.17
N ALA A 126 -6.52 -1.77 0.37
CA ALA A 126 -7.20 -0.81 1.24
C ALA A 126 -8.64 -0.57 0.75
N ARG A 127 -8.81 -0.30 -0.54
CA ARG A 127 -10.13 -0.12 -1.17
C ARG A 127 -11.02 -1.37 -1.07
N THR A 128 -10.43 -2.55 -1.19
CA THR A 128 -11.16 -3.82 -1.01
C THR A 128 -11.69 -3.93 0.41
N ILE A 129 -10.85 -3.70 1.42
CA ILE A 129 -11.26 -3.72 2.83
C ILE A 129 -12.38 -2.71 3.09
N GLU A 130 -12.24 -1.49 2.56
CA GLU A 130 -13.27 -0.45 2.65
C GLU A 130 -14.62 -0.93 2.11
N LEU A 131 -14.66 -1.45 0.88
CA LEU A 131 -15.91 -1.90 0.25
C LEU A 131 -16.56 -3.07 1.00
N LEU A 132 -15.76 -4.00 1.50
CA LEU A 132 -16.27 -5.15 2.25
C LEU A 132 -16.89 -4.71 3.58
N LEU A 133 -16.25 -3.78 4.27
CA LEU A 133 -16.67 -3.34 5.60
C LEU A 133 -17.66 -2.17 5.58
N ALA A 134 -17.92 -1.54 4.43
CA ALA A 134 -18.90 -0.46 4.28
C ALA A 134 -20.32 -0.88 4.71
N LYS A 135 -20.68 -2.17 4.61
CA LYS A 135 -21.96 -2.69 5.12
C LYS A 135 -22.07 -2.68 6.64
N ILE A 136 -20.93 -2.67 7.34
CA ILE A 136 -20.85 -2.71 8.80
C ILE A 136 -20.65 -1.30 9.38
N TYR A 137 -19.78 -0.51 8.77
CA TYR A 137 -19.41 0.84 9.25
C TYR A 137 -20.08 2.00 8.50
N GLY A 138 -20.85 1.71 7.45
CA GLY A 138 -21.46 2.73 6.57
C GLY A 138 -20.64 3.03 5.32
N GLU A 139 -21.31 3.65 4.34
CA GLU A 139 -20.72 4.02 3.04
C GLU A 139 -19.66 5.13 3.12
N ASP A 140 -19.61 5.84 4.26
CA ASP A 140 -18.60 6.84 4.56
C ASP A 140 -17.30 6.25 5.15
N LEU A 141 -17.23 4.93 5.32
CA LEU A 141 -15.99 4.25 5.68
C LEU A 141 -14.92 4.54 4.62
N ARG A 142 -13.71 4.90 5.06
CA ARG A 142 -12.51 5.05 4.25
C ARG A 142 -11.37 4.26 4.87
N VAL A 143 -10.62 3.56 4.02
CA VAL A 143 -9.42 2.83 4.44
C VAL A 143 -8.29 3.20 3.49
N ASP A 144 -7.19 3.69 4.04
CA ASP A 144 -6.01 4.08 3.28
C ASP A 144 -4.73 3.51 3.90
N PHE A 145 -3.78 3.18 3.03
CA PHE A 145 -2.44 2.73 3.41
C PHE A 145 -1.41 3.79 2.99
N SER A 146 -0.93 4.58 3.95
CA SER A 146 0.11 5.57 3.70
C SER A 146 1.49 4.93 3.82
N PRO A 147 2.39 5.07 2.84
CA PRO A 147 3.73 4.51 2.91
C PRO A 147 4.51 5.04 4.11
N VAL A 148 5.19 4.13 4.82
CA VAL A 148 6.23 4.53 5.78
C VAL A 148 7.49 4.84 4.98
N VAL A 149 8.01 6.05 5.11
CA VAL A 149 9.11 6.54 4.28
C VAL A 149 10.46 6.16 4.92
N LYS A 150 11.44 5.82 4.09
CA LYS A 150 12.84 5.64 4.52
C LYS A 150 13.49 6.98 4.81
N GLU A 151 14.44 6.99 5.74
CA GLU A 151 15.29 8.17 6.01
C GLU A 151 16.05 8.69 4.78
N ASP A 152 16.28 7.85 3.77
CA ASP A 152 17.00 8.24 2.55
C ASP A 152 16.22 9.23 1.68
N PHE A 153 14.89 9.29 1.78
CA PHE A 153 14.06 10.21 1.02
C PHE A 153 14.42 11.67 1.34
N VAL A 154 14.45 12.02 2.63
CA VAL A 154 14.78 13.37 3.07
C VAL A 154 16.23 13.72 2.73
N LYS A 155 17.15 12.75 2.83
CA LYS A 155 18.55 12.92 2.40
C LYS A 155 18.63 13.23 0.91
N GLU A 156 17.83 12.54 0.09
CA GLU A 156 17.78 12.76 -1.34
C GLU A 156 17.17 14.12 -1.71
N ILE A 157 16.12 14.57 -1.01
CA ILE A 157 15.58 15.94 -1.15
C ILE A 157 16.66 16.98 -0.83
N ASN A 158 17.45 16.76 0.22
CA ASN A 158 18.49 17.71 0.63
C ASN A 158 19.64 17.82 -0.40
N SER A 159 19.85 16.79 -1.22
CA SER A 159 20.88 16.76 -2.29
C SER A 159 20.55 17.65 -3.50
N PHE A 160 19.33 18.17 -3.60
CA PHE A 160 18.98 19.11 -4.67
C PHE A 160 19.72 20.44 -4.48
N THR A 161 20.34 20.93 -5.55
CA THR A 161 20.87 22.31 -5.60
C THR A 161 19.78 23.27 -6.06
N ARG A 162 18.86 22.79 -6.90
CA ARG A 162 17.71 23.55 -7.39
C ARG A 162 16.48 22.66 -7.42
N ILE A 163 15.37 23.14 -6.86
CA ILE A 163 14.06 22.47 -6.91
C ILE A 163 13.13 23.29 -7.80
N ARG A 164 12.64 22.69 -8.90
CA ARG A 164 11.71 23.34 -9.83
C ARG A 164 10.26 23.08 -9.43
N MET A 165 9.96 21.87 -8.96
CA MET A 165 8.61 21.47 -8.59
C MET A 165 8.65 20.57 -7.38
N ALA A 166 7.67 20.75 -6.51
CA ALA A 166 7.36 19.83 -5.44
C ALA A 166 5.86 19.56 -5.50
N SER A 167 5.47 18.30 -5.36
CA SER A 167 4.08 17.90 -5.17
C SER A 167 3.95 16.88 -4.06
N LEU A 168 2.79 16.90 -3.41
CA LEU A 168 2.45 15.98 -2.36
C LEU A 168 0.95 15.71 -2.39
N THR A 169 0.59 14.49 -2.02
CA THR A 169 -0.79 14.08 -1.76
C THR A 169 -0.89 13.65 -0.31
N LEU A 170 -1.76 14.32 0.44
CA LEU A 170 -2.04 13.99 1.83
C LEU A 170 -3.41 13.35 1.91
N ILE A 171 -3.53 12.34 2.76
CA ILE A 171 -4.81 11.83 3.20
C ILE A 171 -5.13 12.41 4.57
N LYS A 172 -6.41 12.40 4.91
CA LYS A 172 -6.85 12.78 6.24
C LYS A 172 -6.21 11.84 7.30
N PRO A 173 -5.61 12.35 8.40
CA PRO A 173 -5.06 11.51 9.47
C PRO A 173 -6.12 11.07 10.51
N ASN A 174 -5.83 9.98 11.22
CA ASN A 174 -6.71 9.36 12.23
C ASN A 174 -6.54 9.85 13.67
N ALA A 175 -5.37 10.40 14.02
CA ALA A 175 -5.16 10.95 15.35
C ALA A 175 -6.05 12.19 15.54
N GLY A 176 -6.42 12.45 16.80
CA GLY A 176 -6.83 13.79 17.20
C GLY A 176 -5.87 14.79 16.56
N TRP A 177 -6.45 15.82 15.95
CA TRP A 177 -5.78 16.73 15.04
C TRP A 177 -4.77 17.66 15.73
N ASP A 178 -4.54 17.45 17.02
CA ASP A 178 -3.93 18.37 17.97
C ASP A 178 -2.42 18.59 17.71
N ASP A 179 -1.68 17.58 17.24
CA ASP A 179 -0.21 17.64 17.25
C ASP A 179 0.43 18.12 15.93
N HIS A 180 -0.25 18.00 14.79
CA HIS A 180 0.35 18.22 13.45
C HIS A 180 -0.50 19.10 12.51
N TYR A 181 -1.04 20.22 13.02
CA TYR A 181 -1.76 21.23 12.22
C TYR A 181 -0.87 21.87 11.13
N THR A 182 -0.68 21.17 10.02
CA THR A 182 -0.41 21.87 8.76
C THR A 182 -1.70 22.59 8.34
N LYS A 183 -1.58 23.78 7.75
CA LYS A 183 -2.73 24.52 7.21
C LYS A 183 -3.55 23.69 6.20
N ILE A 184 -2.92 22.71 5.55
CA ILE A 184 -3.55 21.81 4.58
C ILE A 184 -4.52 20.85 5.27
N SER A 185 -4.12 20.27 6.40
CA SER A 185 -5.00 19.43 7.20
C SER A 185 -6.25 20.23 7.57
N GLN A 186 -6.10 21.43 8.17
CA GLN A 186 -7.24 22.27 8.55
C GLN A 186 -8.21 22.52 7.39
N LEU A 187 -7.69 22.83 6.20
CA LEU A 187 -8.49 23.01 5.00
C LEU A 187 -9.24 21.73 4.59
N LEU A 188 -8.63 20.55 4.73
CA LEU A 188 -9.32 19.27 4.52
C LEU A 188 -10.48 19.09 5.50
N GLN A 189 -10.30 19.44 6.78
CA GLN A 189 -11.37 19.34 7.77
C GLN A 189 -12.53 20.29 7.45
N GLU A 190 -12.23 21.56 7.24
CA GLU A 190 -13.24 22.61 7.00
C GLU A 190 -14.01 22.37 5.70
N SER A 191 -13.35 21.81 4.68
CA SER A 191 -13.99 21.45 3.40
C SER A 191 -14.69 20.10 3.41
N GLY A 192 -14.51 19.28 4.45
CA GLY A 192 -14.93 17.88 4.43
C GLY A 192 -14.18 17.04 3.39
N GLY A 193 -12.98 17.46 3.00
CA GLY A 193 -12.12 16.79 2.04
C GLY A 193 -11.49 15.51 2.60
N GLU A 194 -11.32 14.52 1.73
CA GLU A 194 -10.70 13.22 2.04
C GLU A 194 -9.19 13.23 1.75
N LYS A 195 -8.80 13.84 0.63
CA LYS A 195 -7.42 13.94 0.14
C LYS A 195 -7.13 15.35 -0.35
N ALA A 196 -5.89 15.81 -0.16
CA ALA A 196 -5.40 17.07 -0.70
C ALA A 196 -4.21 16.82 -1.60
N ASP A 197 -4.31 17.31 -2.84
CA ASP A 197 -3.20 17.37 -3.78
C ASP A 197 -2.67 18.80 -3.84
N LEU A 198 -1.39 18.97 -3.54
CA LEU A 198 -0.71 20.26 -3.65
C LEU A 198 0.49 20.11 -4.58
N SER A 199 0.59 21.01 -5.56
CA SER A 199 1.75 21.13 -6.45
C SER A 199 2.18 22.60 -6.52
N VAL A 200 3.46 22.84 -6.28
CA VAL A 200 4.06 24.17 -6.34
C VAL A 200 5.23 24.13 -7.30
N ARG A 201 5.34 25.16 -8.14
CA ARG A 201 6.40 25.32 -9.14
C ARG A 201 7.13 26.63 -8.92
N ALA A 202 8.45 26.59 -8.99
CA ALA A 202 9.28 27.80 -9.01
C ALA A 202 9.09 28.55 -10.33
N ALA A 203 9.20 29.88 -10.29
CA ALA A 203 9.21 30.69 -11.50
C ALA A 203 10.47 30.41 -12.36
N ARG A 204 10.47 30.92 -13.59
CA ARG A 204 11.59 30.72 -14.51
C ARG A 204 12.88 31.29 -13.91
N GLY A 205 13.89 30.44 -13.76
CA GLY A 205 15.19 30.81 -13.20
C GLY A 205 15.26 30.75 -11.67
N GLU A 206 14.12 30.55 -10.99
CA GLU A 206 14.07 30.44 -9.54
C GLU A 206 14.16 28.98 -9.06
N THR A 207 14.19 28.82 -7.74
CA THR A 207 14.16 27.55 -7.01
C THR A 207 13.17 27.63 -5.87
N LEU A 208 12.51 26.52 -5.57
CA LEU A 208 11.80 26.38 -4.29
C LEU A 208 12.82 26.29 -3.15
N SER A 209 12.44 26.81 -1.98
CA SER A 209 13.22 26.65 -0.76
C SER A 209 13.21 25.20 -0.32
N LYS A 210 14.37 24.67 0.10
CA LYS A 210 14.48 23.30 0.62
C LYS A 210 13.99 23.18 2.06
N ASP A 211 14.07 24.26 2.81
CA ASP A 211 13.89 24.29 4.26
C ASP A 211 12.69 25.16 4.67
N SER A 212 11.83 25.51 3.71
CA SER A 212 10.57 26.18 4.01
C SER A 212 9.48 25.88 2.98
N GLY A 213 8.23 26.11 3.37
CA GLY A 213 7.07 25.95 2.50
C GLY A 213 6.79 24.48 2.17
N ILE A 214 6.41 24.17 0.93
CA ILE A 214 5.98 22.82 0.55
C ILE A 214 7.05 21.74 0.79
N VAL A 215 8.34 22.06 0.59
CA VAL A 215 9.41 21.06 0.73
C VAL A 215 9.64 20.71 2.20
N GLU A 216 9.54 21.68 3.09
CA GLU A 216 9.55 21.46 4.54
C GLU A 216 8.38 20.57 4.97
N VAL A 217 7.15 20.90 4.52
CA VAL A 217 5.97 20.07 4.80
C VAL A 217 6.15 18.62 4.35
N ILE A 218 6.71 18.39 3.16
CA ILE A 218 7.01 17.02 2.69
C ILE A 218 7.97 16.30 3.64
N LYS A 219 9.04 16.97 4.06
CA LYS A 219 10.02 16.38 4.98
C LYS A 219 9.41 16.08 6.35
N ASP A 220 8.60 16.98 6.88
CA ASP A 220 7.97 16.84 8.19
C ASP A 220 6.99 15.66 8.20
N VAL A 221 6.08 15.60 7.22
CA VAL A 221 5.10 14.50 7.15
C VAL A 221 5.77 13.15 6.83
N ALA A 222 6.83 13.15 6.02
CA ALA A 222 7.58 11.92 5.73
C ALA A 222 8.32 11.36 6.96
N ASN A 223 8.69 12.21 7.92
CA ASN A 223 9.35 11.83 9.17
C ASN A 223 8.38 11.53 10.32
N ASP A 224 7.07 11.72 10.11
CA ASP A 224 6.06 11.41 11.10
C ASP A 224 6.08 9.91 11.45
N ALA A 225 5.79 9.59 12.71
CA ALA A 225 5.62 8.20 13.13
C ALA A 225 4.40 7.56 12.46
N GLN A 226 3.34 8.31 12.17
CA GLN A 226 2.12 7.85 11.51
C GLN A 226 1.89 8.68 10.23
N PRO A 227 2.74 8.50 9.19
CA PRO A 227 2.67 9.32 7.99
C PRO A 227 1.29 9.23 7.37
N TYR A 228 0.78 10.38 6.97
CA TYR A 228 -0.45 10.58 6.20
C TYR A 228 -0.16 11.12 4.80
N LEU A 229 1.10 10.99 4.37
CA LEU A 229 1.57 11.26 3.02
C LEU A 229 1.33 10.02 2.16
N SER A 230 0.41 10.10 1.19
CA SER A 230 0.16 8.99 0.26
C SER A 230 1.11 9.00 -0.92
N ASP A 231 1.48 10.19 -1.41
CA ASP A 231 2.45 10.36 -2.49
C ASP A 231 3.21 11.68 -2.34
N ALA A 232 4.41 11.74 -2.90
CA ALA A 232 5.17 12.97 -3.05
C ALA A 232 6.19 12.85 -4.19
N GLU A 233 6.46 13.96 -4.85
CA GLU A 233 7.43 14.03 -5.93
C GLU A 233 8.21 15.35 -5.86
N ILE A 234 9.54 15.26 -5.91
CA ILE A 234 10.43 16.42 -6.06
C ILE A 234 11.11 16.33 -7.42
N ILE A 235 11.02 17.43 -8.19
CA ILE A 235 11.71 17.59 -9.48
C ILE A 235 12.68 18.76 -9.39
N GLY A 236 13.92 18.52 -9.78
CA GLY A 236 14.97 19.53 -9.72
C GLY A 236 16.31 19.03 -10.25
N ILE A 237 17.40 19.73 -9.93
CA ILE A 237 18.77 19.34 -10.26
C ILE A 237 19.50 19.02 -8.95
N LYS A 238 20.16 17.86 -8.89
CA LYS A 238 20.99 17.47 -7.74
C LYS A 238 22.41 18.00 -7.83
N GLU A 239 23.12 17.99 -6.71
CA GLU A 239 24.54 18.32 -6.67
C GLU A 239 25.34 17.39 -7.60
N GLY A 240 26.10 17.98 -8.52
CA GLY A 240 26.90 17.24 -9.50
C GLY A 240 26.14 16.71 -10.73
N GLU A 241 24.83 16.98 -10.85
CA GLU A 241 24.03 16.62 -12.02
C GLU A 241 23.76 17.84 -12.91
N GLU A 242 23.68 17.63 -14.23
CA GLU A 242 23.34 18.68 -15.21
C GLU A 242 21.89 18.59 -15.70
N THR A 243 21.24 17.45 -15.48
CA THR A 243 19.88 17.16 -15.93
C THR A 243 18.88 17.20 -14.77
N GLU A 244 17.61 17.41 -15.09
CA GLU A 244 16.55 17.27 -14.09
C GLU A 244 16.39 15.82 -13.65
N THR A 245 16.27 15.64 -12.34
CA THR A 245 16.03 14.37 -11.66
C THR A 245 14.72 14.44 -10.92
N VAL A 246 13.97 13.33 -10.99
CA VAL A 246 12.68 13.13 -10.34
C VAL A 246 12.86 12.16 -9.20
N VAL A 247 12.44 12.57 -8.00
CA VAL A 247 12.52 11.79 -6.77
C VAL A 247 11.11 11.55 -6.26
N PRO A 248 10.47 10.44 -6.67
CA PRO A 248 9.14 10.06 -6.22
C PRO A 248 9.21 9.25 -4.93
N LEU A 249 8.30 9.50 -4.01
CA LEU A 249 8.22 8.85 -2.70
C LEU A 249 8.04 7.32 -2.82
N ASN A 250 7.36 6.84 -3.85
CA ASN A 250 7.12 5.41 -4.06
C ASN A 250 8.42 4.56 -4.19
N LYS A 251 9.55 5.18 -4.52
CA LYS A 251 10.88 4.53 -4.52
C LYS A 251 11.52 4.45 -3.13
N HIS A 252 11.05 5.27 -2.20
CA HIS A 252 11.56 5.43 -0.84
C HIS A 252 10.66 4.84 0.25
N VAL A 253 9.65 4.06 -0.12
CA VAL A 253 8.86 3.30 0.87
C VAL A 253 9.77 2.33 1.60
N LEU A 254 9.69 2.30 2.93
CA LEU A 254 10.39 1.35 3.79
C LEU A 254 10.02 -0.06 3.37
N HIS A 255 11.03 -0.87 3.06
CA HIS A 255 10.82 -2.22 2.58
C HIS A 255 12.00 -3.12 2.93
N ARG A 256 11.74 -4.43 2.92
CA ARG A 256 12.75 -5.48 2.98
C ARG A 256 12.55 -6.44 1.82
N ASN A 257 13.66 -6.91 1.26
CA ASN A 257 13.63 -8.00 0.28
C ASN A 257 13.85 -9.32 1.03
N ILE A 258 12.99 -10.31 0.77
CA ILE A 258 13.04 -11.63 1.38
C ILE A 258 13.12 -12.71 0.32
N ASN A 259 13.85 -13.79 0.61
CA ASN A 259 13.99 -14.94 -0.28
C ASN A 259 13.05 -16.07 0.16
N VAL A 260 11.87 -16.11 -0.44
CA VAL A 260 10.81 -17.08 -0.11
C VAL A 260 11.08 -18.40 -0.83
N PRO A 261 11.13 -19.54 -0.12
CA PRO A 261 11.25 -20.84 -0.77
C PRO A 261 9.96 -21.19 -1.52
N ARG A 262 10.10 -21.89 -2.65
CA ARG A 262 8.97 -22.47 -3.36
C ARG A 262 8.67 -23.89 -2.87
N ASN A 263 7.40 -24.23 -2.91
CA ASN A 263 6.88 -25.58 -2.72
C ASN A 263 7.16 -26.44 -3.97
N GLN A 264 6.84 -27.73 -3.90
CA GLN A 264 7.09 -28.68 -5.00
C GLN A 264 6.24 -28.38 -6.26
N ASP A 265 5.06 -27.81 -6.06
CA ASP A 265 4.13 -27.33 -7.10
C ASP A 265 4.58 -25.99 -7.75
N GLY A 266 5.70 -25.41 -7.29
CA GLY A 266 6.20 -24.12 -7.76
C GLY A 266 5.53 -22.90 -7.10
N ALA A 267 4.50 -23.09 -6.28
CA ALA A 267 3.89 -22.02 -5.49
C ALA A 267 4.87 -21.56 -4.39
N ILE A 268 4.64 -20.37 -3.83
CA ILE A 268 5.47 -19.90 -2.72
C ILE A 268 5.06 -20.60 -1.41
N ASN A 269 6.01 -20.81 -0.52
CA ASN A 269 5.71 -21.27 0.83
C ASN A 269 5.11 -20.11 1.65
N VAL A 270 3.78 -20.02 1.66
CA VAL A 270 3.01 -18.97 2.33
C VAL A 270 3.24 -18.96 3.84
N LEU A 271 3.36 -20.13 4.47
CA LEU A 271 3.66 -20.24 5.90
C LEU A 271 5.02 -19.62 6.25
N TRP A 272 6.04 -19.88 5.42
CA TRP A 272 7.37 -19.29 5.58
C TRP A 272 7.32 -17.77 5.36
N LEU A 273 6.61 -17.30 4.31
CA LEU A 273 6.42 -15.88 4.04
C LEU A 273 5.80 -15.16 5.24
N ARG A 274 4.69 -15.70 5.76
CA ARG A 274 3.98 -15.18 6.93
C ARG A 274 4.88 -15.05 8.15
N ASN A 275 5.60 -16.12 8.50
CA ASN A 275 6.51 -16.10 9.64
C ASN A 275 7.65 -15.09 9.45
N LYS A 276 8.15 -14.94 8.21
CA LYS A 276 9.19 -13.95 7.91
C LYS A 276 8.66 -12.52 7.95
N MET A 277 7.42 -12.29 7.53
CA MET A 277 6.76 -10.99 7.67
C MET A 277 6.55 -10.63 9.15
N LYS A 278 6.20 -11.60 10.01
CA LYS A 278 6.10 -11.38 11.47
C LYS A 278 7.45 -10.97 12.08
N GLU A 279 8.53 -11.64 11.70
CA GLU A 279 9.89 -11.25 12.12
C GLU A 279 10.23 -9.82 11.68
N ILE A 280 9.89 -9.45 10.43
CA ILE A 280 10.11 -8.10 9.91
C ILE A 280 9.29 -7.07 10.68
N MET A 281 8.03 -7.39 10.99
CA MET A 281 7.14 -6.51 11.75
C MET A 281 7.73 -6.16 13.11
N GLY A 282 8.28 -7.14 13.82
CA GLY A 282 8.93 -6.93 15.13
C GLY A 282 10.28 -6.19 15.07
N ILE A 283 10.91 -6.06 13.89
CA ILE A 283 12.17 -5.32 13.71
C ILE A 283 11.92 -3.89 13.24
N LEU A 284 10.90 -3.68 12.41
CA LEU A 284 10.61 -2.39 11.79
C LEU A 284 9.70 -1.50 12.65
N LEU A 285 9.12 -2.04 13.73
CA LEU A 285 8.20 -1.36 14.63
C LEU A 285 8.62 -1.47 16.09
#